data_AF-A0A2S3QS08-F1
#
_entry.id   AF-A0A2S3QS08-F1
#
_cell.length_a   1.000
_cell.length_b   1.000
_cell.length_c   1.000
_cell.angle_alpha   90.00
_cell.angle_beta   90.00
_cell.angle_gamma   90.00
#
_symmetry.space_group_name_H-M   'P 1'
#
loop_
_entity.id
_entity.type
_entity.pdbx_description
1 polymer ?
#
loop_
_entity_poly.entity_id
_entity_poly.type
_entity_poly.pdbx_seq_one_letter_code
_entity_poly.pdbx_strand_id
1 'polypeptide(L)' 'MSKLPTLEEAIEIVKPLVKYSTIDNQKHIDLTVATADKRFISQQALMVIKTSIEAGQADEKEVNARLGL' A
#
# COMPACT_ATOMS: atom_id res chain seq x y z
N MET A 1 16.38 3.35 14.57
CA MET A 1 15.63 3.35 13.30
C MET A 1 14.56 2.28 13.40
N SER A 2 13.29 2.59 13.10
CA SER A 2 12.26 1.54 13.05
C SER A 2 12.59 0.59 11.91
N LYS A 3 12.45 -0.71 12.16
CA LYS A 3 12.57 -1.75 11.13
C LYS A 3 11.51 -1.47 10.05
N LEU A 4 11.89 -1.59 8.77
CA LEU A 4 10.92 -1.51 7.67
C LEU A 4 9.91 -2.66 7.78
N PRO A 5 8.64 -2.45 7.39
CA PRO A 5 7.64 -3.51 7.40
C PRO A 5 8.02 -4.61 6.40
N THR A 6 7.60 -5.84 6.66
CA THR A 6 7.61 -6.90 5.63
C THR A 6 6.59 -6.59 4.53
N LEU A 7 6.61 -7.34 3.44
CA LEU A 7 5.62 -7.20 2.37
C LEU A 7 4.18 -7.39 2.89
N GLU A 8 3.96 -8.41 3.72
CA GLU A 8 2.66 -8.71 4.31
C GLU A 8 2.19 -7.60 5.25
N GLU A 9 3.08 -7.13 6.13
CA GLU A 9 2.78 -6.01 7.01
C GLU A 9 2.48 -4.74 6.21
N ALA A 10 3.23 -4.49 5.14
CA ALA A 10 3.03 -3.35 4.27
C ALA A 10 1.66 -3.38 3.58
N ILE A 11 1.23 -4.56 3.10
CA ILE A 11 -0.11 -4.74 2.51
C ILE A 11 -1.20 -4.44 3.54
N GLU A 12 -1.08 -4.95 4.78
CA GLU A 12 -2.07 -4.68 5.83
C GLU A 12 -2.10 -3.20 6.26
N ILE A 13 -0.95 -2.52 6.24
CA ILE A 13 -0.85 -1.08 6.53
C ILE A 13 -1.53 -0.24 5.43
N VAL A 14 -1.40 -0.64 4.16
CA VAL A 14 -1.87 0.12 2.99
C VAL A 14 -3.33 -0.17 2.65
N LYS A 15 -3.80 -1.41 2.84
CA LYS A 15 -5.17 -1.83 2.55
C LYS A 15 -6.28 -0.89 3.06
N PRO A 16 -6.27 -0.37 4.30
CA PRO A 16 -7.31 0.55 4.78
C PRO A 16 -7.25 1.94 4.12
N LEU A 17 -6.20 2.24 3.35
CA LEU A 17 -6.02 3.51 2.64
C LEU A 17 -6.59 3.46 1.21
N VAL A 18 -7.10 2.31 0.78
CA VAL A 18 -7.74 2.14 -0.53
C VAL A 18 -9.14 2.73 -0.49
N LYS A 19 -9.41 3.67 -1.40
CA LYS A 19 -10.72 4.31 -1.55
C LYS A 19 -11.12 4.48 -3.01
N TYR A 20 -12.40 4.75 -3.24
CA TYR A 20 -12.88 5.13 -4.57
C TYR A 20 -12.28 6.47 -4.99
N SER A 21 -11.84 6.54 -6.24
CA SER A 21 -11.46 7.78 -6.90
C SER A 21 -12.70 8.55 -7.34
N THR A 22 -12.50 9.75 -7.86
CA THR A 22 -13.56 10.53 -8.53
C THR A 22 -13.93 9.97 -9.91
N ILE A 23 -13.16 9.00 -10.42
CA ILE A 23 -13.46 8.28 -11.66
C ILE A 23 -14.32 7.06 -11.29
N ASP A 24 -15.44 6.91 -12.00
CA ASP A 24 -16.42 5.85 -11.75
C ASP A 24 -15.75 4.47 -11.70
N ASN A 25 -16.07 3.73 -10.64
CA ASN A 25 -15.60 2.37 -10.35
C ASN A 25 -14.07 2.16 -10.29
N GLN A 26 -13.28 3.23 -10.20
CA GLN A 26 -11.84 3.11 -10.01
C GLN A 26 -11.46 3.32 -8.54
N LYS A 27 -10.68 2.40 -7.97
CA LYS A 27 -10.08 2.54 -6.64
C LYS A 27 -8.62 2.97 -6.76
N HIS A 28 -8.12 3.62 -5.72
CA HIS A 28 -6.73 4.02 -5.59
C HIS A 28 -6.32 4.05 -4.12
N ILE A 29 -5.02 4.05 -3.89
CA ILE A 29 -4.47 4.28 -2.55
C ILE A 29 -4.41 5.78 -2.30
N ASP A 30 -4.94 6.22 -1.16
CA ASP A 30 -4.85 7.62 -0.74
C ASP A 30 -4.25 7.77 0.66
N LEU A 31 -3.03 8.29 0.72
CA LEU A 31 -2.31 8.57 1.98
C LEU A 31 -2.96 9.66 2.84
N THR A 32 -3.90 10.46 2.30
CA THR A 32 -4.69 11.42 3.10
C THR A 32 -5.68 10.74 4.03
N VAL A 33 -6.00 9.46 3.79
CA VAL A 33 -6.81 8.62 4.69
C VAL A 33 -6.04 8.27 5.96
N ALA A 34 -4.70 8.21 5.90
CA ALA A 34 -3.88 7.94 7.07
C ALA A 34 -3.86 9.14 8.02
N THR A 35 -3.97 8.87 9.32
CA THR A 35 -3.71 9.85 10.37
C THR A 35 -2.26 10.31 10.35
N ALA A 36 -1.98 11.50 10.89
CA ALA A 36 -0.65 12.12 10.84
C ALA A 36 0.47 11.22 11.41
N ASP A 37 0.19 10.50 12.49
CA ASP A 37 1.09 9.53 13.13
C ASP A 37 1.36 8.28 12.28
N LYS A 38 0.42 7.90 11.41
CA LYS A 38 0.54 6.73 10.53
C LYS A 38 1.09 7.06 9.15
N ARG A 39 1.06 8.33 8.75
CA ARG A 39 1.41 8.75 7.39
C ARG A 39 2.82 8.32 6.98
N PHE A 40 3.79 8.42 7.89
CA PHE A 40 5.17 8.03 7.61
C PHE A 40 5.32 6.51 7.42
N ILE A 41 4.70 5.70 8.28
CA ILE A 41 4.77 4.24 8.15
C ILE A 41 3.99 3.75 6.91
N SER A 42 2.88 4.40 6.56
CA SER A 42 2.15 4.11 5.33
C SER A 42 2.96 4.42 4.07
N GLN A 43 3.73 5.51 4.07
CA GLN A 43 4.66 5.81 2.97
C GLN A 43 5.77 4.76 2.85
N GLN A 44 6.33 4.31 3.98
CA GLN A 44 7.32 3.23 3.97
C GLN A 44 6.73 1.90 3.47
N ALA A 45 5.50 1.57 3.88
CA ALA A 45 4.80 0.39 3.41
C ALA A 45 4.62 0.42 1.88
N LEU A 46 4.21 1.56 1.30
CA LEU A 46 4.12 1.70 -0.15
C LEU A 46 5.46 1.51 -0.86
N MET A 47 6.53 2.03 -0.28
CA MET A 47 7.88 1.84 -0.80
C MET A 47 8.25 0.35 -0.80
N VAL A 48 8.03 -0.36 0.31
CA VAL A 48 8.31 -1.80 0.42
C VAL A 48 7.55 -2.58 -0.65
N ILE A 49 6.24 -2.36 -0.77
CA ILE A 49 5.40 -3.02 -1.79
C ILE A 49 5.98 -2.81 -3.19
N LYS A 50 6.26 -1.54 -3.55
CA LYS A 50 6.80 -1.19 -4.86
C LYS A 50 8.13 -1.88 -5.12
N THR A 51 9.06 -1.82 -4.16
CA THR A 51 10.38 -2.45 -4.30
C THR A 51 10.30 -3.98 -4.41
N SER A 52 9.36 -4.63 -3.71
CA SER A 52 9.16 -6.08 -3.81
C SER A 52 8.63 -6.48 -5.19
N ILE A 53 7.74 -5.69 -5.77
CA ILE A 53 7.25 -5.90 -7.15
C ILE A 53 8.39 -5.70 -8.16
N GLU A 54 9.12 -4.59 -8.06
CA GLU A 54 10.24 -4.27 -8.96
C GLU A 54 11.38 -5.30 -8.87
N ALA A 55 11.60 -5.89 -7.70
CA ALA A 55 12.57 -6.96 -7.49
C ALA A 55 12.09 -8.34 -7.94
N GLY A 56 10.86 -8.48 -8.44
CA GLY A 56 10.27 -9.76 -8.84
C GLY A 56 9.95 -10.69 -7.65
N GLN A 57 9.90 -10.15 -6.43
CA GLN A 57 9.57 -10.90 -5.22
C GLN A 57 8.06 -11.02 -4.99
N ALA A 58 7.28 -10.17 -5.66
CA ALA A 58 5.82 -10.16 -5.60
C ALA A 58 5.24 -9.86 -6.99
N ASP A 59 4.12 -10.50 -7.31
CA ASP A 59 3.36 -10.18 -8.52
C ASP A 59 2.43 -8.97 -8.27
N GLU A 60 2.48 -8.00 -9.18
CA GLU A 60 1.68 -6.78 -9.06
C GLU A 60 0.17 -7.05 -9.08
N LYS A 61 -0.30 -8.00 -9.90
CA LYS A 61 -1.73 -8.32 -9.98
C LYS A 61 -2.21 -8.96 -8.69
N GLU A 62 -1.41 -9.86 -8.11
CA GLU A 62 -1.71 -10.47 -6.83
C GLU A 62 -1.77 -9.42 -5.71
N VAL A 63 -0.78 -8.54 -5.64
CA VAL A 63 -0.75 -7.45 -4.65
C VAL A 63 -1.96 -6.54 -4.80
N ASN A 64 -2.30 -6.13 -6.03
CA ASN A 64 -3.47 -5.29 -6.29
C ASN A 64 -4.77 -5.99 -5.87
N ALA A 65 -4.92 -7.28 -6.15
CA ALA A 65 -6.08 -8.06 -5.69
C ALA A 65 -6.17 -8.12 -4.16
N ARG A 66 -5.04 -8.27 -3.45
CA ARG A 66 -4.99 -8.27 -1.98
C ARG A 66 -5.33 -6.92 -1.37
N LEU A 67 -4.94 -5.83 -2.05
CA LEU A 67 -5.29 -4.45 -1.68
C LEU A 67 -6.73 -4.10 -2.07
N GLY A 68 -7.33 -4.84 -3.00
CA GLY A 68 -8.68 -4.60 -3.52
C GLY A 68 -8.73 -3.45 -4.52
N LEU A 69 -7.64 -3.25 -5.26
CA LEU A 69 -7.48 -2.28 -6.36
C LEU A 69 -7.97 -2.85 -7.70
#